data_AF-A0A8C9Y170-F1
#
_entry.id   AF-A0A8C9Y170-F1
#
_cell.length_a   1.000
_cell.length_b   1.000
_cell.length_c   1.000
_cell.angle_alpha   90.00
_cell.angle_beta   90.00
_cell.angle_gamma   90.00
#
_symmetry.space_group_name_H-M   'P 1'
#
loop_
_entity.id
_entity.type
_entity.pdbx_description
1 polymer ?
#
loop_
_entity_poly.entity_id
_entity_poly.type
_entity_poly.pdbx_seq_one_letter_code
_entity_poly.pdbx_strand_id
1 'polypeptide(L)'
;LPIGPDEKCEVPMDRAYPVCAEKVEFLRTRWQSDPCYAFYGVDGTTCSILTYLSQIEDFCPPRLGRNHSALPWHQKPHSYTEKVQTHHFHSIDGAAVNFIRSRVERMSKRWIQAALRMRQSSNKTVLLYPGALAGSVGQRFEALVERGGPLGELVQWADLSACLTILGHNLTFSTSQQQLHRLAPLSYSFLPLTYDLIYTDYHGLAHLQGAMGLAFLHYQCRFRILDSFGTEPAFNSGSYAHSHGYKTLWGSWGLQPLQYMTMFPHTPDNSFLGFVSEETARDEAREEELEPDTYRKDRIAVVYGKQDYMWQGKSEYVQVISEELETHATVYQPPGLASNLPSFIKNHGLLTQEHFLRLLRRAKVFVGLGFPYEGPAPIEAIALGCVFLQPRFDPPHSSDNNDFYKGKPTTRQISSQHPYVEKFIGKPHVWTVDVTNKTDVREAVRAILRTEPFTPREFTCEGMLERVRSYIAHQNFCSKSVPTWPPESTLRVRLGPLGQSCVSVCRRSSLVCEPALFPNLNSPAAFARLGIGCSSMEQEVNHLFPSYSPWGRQCGLQQEPLLFSCAGSDHSYRRLCPCRAHLPGQVALCPDCL
;
A
#
# COMPACT_ATOMS: atom_id res chain seq x y z
N LEU A 1 -34.89 -7.69 32.53
CA LEU A 1 -36.26 -7.17 32.75
C LEU A 1 -36.99 -7.18 31.42
N PRO A 2 -38.22 -7.69 31.34
CA PRO A 2 -39.01 -7.64 30.11
C PRO A 2 -39.30 -6.17 29.75
N ILE A 3 -39.25 -5.87 28.45
CA ILE A 3 -39.49 -4.54 27.88
C ILE A 3 -40.98 -4.21 28.05
N GLY A 4 -41.30 -3.03 28.55
CA GLY A 4 -42.68 -2.57 28.71
C GLY A 4 -43.39 -2.44 27.35
N PRO A 5 -44.70 -2.70 27.26
CA PRO A 5 -45.43 -2.87 26.01
C PRO A 5 -45.63 -1.61 25.14
N ASP A 6 -45.10 -0.44 25.54
CA ASP A 6 -45.40 0.86 24.89
C ASP A 6 -44.16 1.67 24.43
N GLU A 7 -42.98 1.06 24.34
CA GLU A 7 -41.81 1.77 23.80
C GLU A 7 -41.87 1.79 22.26
N LYS A 8 -42.19 2.94 21.64
CA LYS A 8 -42.07 3.12 20.19
C LYS A 8 -40.62 3.46 19.83
N CYS A 9 -39.84 2.47 19.40
CA CYS A 9 -38.51 2.72 18.86
C CYS A 9 -38.59 3.13 17.39
N GLU A 10 -38.05 4.30 17.08
CA GLU A 10 -37.84 4.76 15.71
C GLU A 10 -36.48 4.28 15.19
N VAL A 11 -36.42 3.94 13.90
CA VAL A 11 -35.20 3.49 13.25
C VAL A 11 -34.28 4.70 13.03
N PRO A 12 -33.08 4.72 13.61
CA PRO A 12 -32.21 5.88 13.51
C PRO A 12 -31.65 6.01 12.08
N MET A 13 -31.77 7.22 11.53
CA MET A 13 -31.05 7.64 10.32
C MET A 13 -29.68 8.19 10.74
N ASP A 14 -28.77 7.29 11.12
CA ASP A 14 -27.42 7.66 11.55
C ASP A 14 -26.42 7.38 10.43
N ARG A 15 -25.69 8.42 9.99
CA ARG A 15 -24.62 8.29 8.99
C ARG A 15 -23.51 7.35 9.44
N ALA A 16 -23.32 7.17 10.76
CA ALA A 16 -22.34 6.25 11.33
C ALA A 16 -22.79 4.78 11.31
N TYR A 17 -24.08 4.52 11.04
CA TYR A 17 -24.65 3.18 10.89
C TYR A 17 -25.52 3.14 9.62
N PRO A 18 -24.91 3.31 8.44
CA PRO A 18 -25.64 3.54 7.19
C PRO A 18 -26.53 2.36 6.78
N VAL A 19 -26.21 1.15 7.27
CA VAL A 19 -26.96 -0.09 7.00
C VAL A 19 -28.00 -0.41 8.08
N CYS A 20 -28.11 0.39 9.16
CA CYS A 20 -29.05 0.10 10.26
C CYS A 20 -30.48 -0.02 9.75
N ALA A 21 -30.93 0.93 8.93
CA ALA A 21 -32.30 0.93 8.42
C ALA A 21 -32.61 -0.29 7.55
N GLU A 22 -31.70 -0.64 6.62
CA GLU A 22 -31.86 -1.81 5.75
C GLU A 22 -31.86 -3.13 6.54
N LYS A 23 -30.99 -3.23 7.55
CA LYS A 23 -30.92 -4.36 8.47
C LYS A 23 -32.18 -4.53 9.32
N VAL A 24 -32.76 -3.42 9.81
CA VAL A 24 -34.03 -3.46 10.53
C VAL A 24 -35.14 -4.00 9.63
N GLU A 25 -35.19 -3.54 8.38
CA GLU A 25 -36.23 -3.96 7.45
C GLU A 25 -36.09 -5.43 7.04
N PHE A 26 -34.86 -5.90 6.89
CA PHE A 26 -34.57 -7.31 6.73
C PHE A 26 -35.11 -8.14 7.91
N LEU A 27 -34.77 -7.76 9.15
CA LEU A 27 -35.19 -8.53 10.32
C LEU A 27 -36.70 -8.45 10.57
N ARG A 28 -37.38 -7.34 10.24
CA ARG A 28 -38.85 -7.28 10.33
C ARG A 28 -39.54 -8.38 9.55
N THR A 29 -38.99 -8.74 8.38
CA THR A 29 -39.57 -9.75 7.50
C THR A 29 -38.98 -11.14 7.71
N ARG A 30 -37.76 -11.25 8.24
CA ARG A 30 -37.01 -12.52 8.27
C ARG A 30 -36.46 -12.92 9.63
N TRP A 31 -36.80 -12.25 10.74
CA TRP A 31 -36.32 -12.66 12.06
C TRP A 31 -36.74 -14.09 12.46
N GLN A 32 -37.80 -14.66 11.87
CA GLN A 32 -38.20 -16.05 12.10
C GLN A 32 -37.43 -17.06 11.24
N SER A 33 -36.60 -16.60 10.28
CA SER A 33 -35.87 -17.50 9.39
C SER A 33 -34.80 -18.31 10.10
N ASP A 34 -34.40 -17.89 11.31
CA ASP A 34 -33.42 -18.59 12.13
C ASP A 34 -33.77 -18.42 13.63
N PRO A 35 -33.85 -19.53 14.41
CA PRO A 35 -34.18 -19.49 15.84
C PRO A 35 -33.27 -18.63 16.71
N CYS A 36 -32.05 -18.34 16.24
CA CYS A 36 -31.06 -17.55 16.96
C CYS A 36 -31.53 -16.09 17.21
N TYR A 37 -32.31 -15.50 16.30
CA TYR A 37 -32.88 -14.16 16.54
C TYR A 37 -33.80 -14.15 17.77
N ALA A 38 -34.69 -15.15 17.87
CA ALA A 38 -35.55 -15.31 19.03
C ALA A 38 -34.75 -15.61 20.32
N PHE A 39 -33.67 -16.39 20.21
CA PHE A 39 -32.74 -16.65 21.32
C PHE A 39 -32.12 -15.36 21.87
N TYR A 40 -31.73 -14.41 21.00
CA TYR A 40 -31.24 -13.10 21.40
C TYR A 40 -32.35 -12.08 21.72
N GLY A 41 -33.61 -12.52 21.83
CA GLY A 41 -34.73 -11.71 22.28
C GLY A 41 -35.39 -10.88 21.19
N VAL A 42 -35.15 -11.17 19.91
CA VAL A 42 -35.90 -10.58 18.79
C VAL A 42 -37.30 -11.23 18.74
N ASP A 43 -38.32 -10.40 18.87
CA ASP A 43 -39.74 -10.80 18.86
C ASP A 43 -40.53 -10.22 17.67
N GLY A 44 -39.81 -9.61 16.71
CA GLY A 44 -40.38 -8.94 15.54
C GLY A 44 -40.75 -7.47 15.75
N THR A 45 -40.73 -6.98 17.00
CA THR A 45 -40.91 -5.54 17.27
C THR A 45 -39.69 -4.74 16.82
N THR A 46 -39.90 -3.48 16.42
CA THR A 46 -38.78 -2.60 16.01
C THR A 46 -37.78 -2.39 17.15
N CYS A 47 -38.24 -2.35 18.42
CA CYS A 47 -37.37 -2.21 19.57
C CYS A 47 -36.47 -3.42 19.83
N SER A 48 -37.00 -4.64 19.71
CA SER A 48 -36.20 -5.84 19.92
C SER A 48 -35.16 -6.02 18.81
N ILE A 49 -35.56 -5.72 17.56
CA ILE A 49 -34.65 -5.70 16.40
C ILE A 49 -33.54 -4.66 16.58
N LEU A 50 -33.86 -3.41 16.94
CA LEU A 50 -32.86 -2.37 17.18
C LEU A 50 -31.94 -2.70 18.37
N THR A 51 -32.47 -3.35 19.41
CA THR A 51 -31.68 -3.80 20.57
C THR A 51 -30.69 -4.88 20.13
N TYR A 52 -31.14 -5.85 19.34
CA TYR A 52 -30.29 -6.89 18.78
C TYR A 52 -29.20 -6.32 17.87
N LEU A 53 -29.58 -5.48 16.90
CA LEU A 53 -28.65 -4.87 15.95
C LEU A 53 -27.67 -3.90 16.60
N SER A 54 -27.99 -3.31 17.74
CA SER A 54 -27.07 -2.40 18.46
C SER A 54 -26.16 -3.11 19.47
N GLN A 55 -26.65 -4.16 20.13
CA GLN A 55 -25.92 -4.81 21.22
C GLN A 55 -25.20 -6.09 20.80
N ILE A 56 -25.71 -6.78 19.78
CA ILE A 56 -25.21 -8.09 19.35
C ILE A 56 -24.43 -7.96 18.04
N GLU A 57 -25.03 -7.33 17.02
CA GLU A 57 -24.40 -7.24 15.68
C GLU A 57 -23.69 -5.90 15.38
N ASP A 58 -23.85 -4.87 16.22
CA ASP A 58 -23.30 -3.50 16.04
C ASP A 58 -23.64 -2.85 14.67
N PHE A 59 -24.76 -3.20 14.06
CA PHE A 59 -25.27 -2.54 12.85
C PHE A 59 -26.14 -1.31 13.14
N CYS A 60 -26.47 -1.03 14.40
CA CYS A 60 -27.26 0.14 14.80
C CYS A 60 -26.65 0.87 16.02
N PRO A 61 -26.92 2.18 16.20
CA PRO A 61 -26.45 2.94 17.35
C PRO A 61 -26.87 2.33 18.70
N PRO A 62 -26.00 2.38 19.74
CA PRO A 62 -26.38 2.00 21.09
C PRO A 62 -27.57 2.82 21.60
N ARG A 63 -28.57 2.16 22.17
CA ARG A 63 -29.76 2.84 22.74
C ARG A 63 -29.39 3.55 24.06
N LEU A 64 -29.64 4.85 24.15
CA LEU A 64 -29.51 5.65 25.37
C LEU A 64 -30.53 5.18 26.42
N GLY A 65 -30.09 4.77 27.62
CA GLY A 65 -30.98 4.42 28.73
C GLY A 65 -30.71 3.11 29.48
N ARG A 66 -29.62 2.39 29.19
CA ARG A 66 -29.15 1.28 30.05
C ARG A 66 -27.76 1.59 30.58
N ASN A 67 -27.58 1.50 31.90
CA ASN A 67 -26.26 1.56 32.53
C ASN A 67 -25.35 0.52 31.86
N HIS A 68 -24.25 0.99 31.27
CA HIS A 68 -23.26 0.18 30.62
C HIS A 68 -22.44 -0.60 31.67
N SER A 69 -23.00 -1.71 32.16
CA SER A 69 -22.16 -2.83 32.58
C SER A 69 -21.57 -3.40 31.30
N ALA A 70 -20.25 -3.36 31.15
CA ALA A 70 -19.55 -3.84 29.98
C ALA A 70 -20.06 -5.22 29.54
N LEU A 71 -20.40 -5.34 28.25
CA LEU A 71 -20.80 -6.61 27.64
C LEU A 71 -19.63 -7.62 27.74
N PRO A 72 -19.88 -8.95 27.90
CA PRO A 72 -18.85 -9.96 28.16
C PRO A 72 -17.76 -10.13 27.09
N TRP A 73 -17.84 -9.43 25.96
CA TRP A 73 -16.87 -9.47 24.86
C TRP A 73 -15.60 -8.63 25.12
N HIS A 74 -15.43 -8.09 26.33
CA HIS A 74 -14.14 -7.62 26.84
C HIS A 74 -13.36 -8.65 27.66
N GLN A 75 -13.80 -9.91 27.70
CA GLN A 75 -12.94 -10.97 28.20
C GLN A 75 -11.89 -11.32 27.15
N LYS A 76 -10.64 -10.95 27.43
CA LYS A 76 -9.45 -11.48 26.76
C LYS A 76 -9.59 -13.01 26.70
N PRO A 77 -9.45 -13.66 25.53
CA PRO A 77 -9.33 -15.10 25.49
C PRO A 77 -8.16 -15.50 26.40
N HIS A 78 -8.41 -16.45 27.30
CA HIS A 78 -7.39 -17.06 28.13
C HIS A 78 -6.22 -17.51 27.24
N SER A 79 -5.02 -17.11 27.64
CA SER A 79 -3.74 -17.52 27.06
C SER A 79 -3.64 -19.05 27.11
N TYR A 80 -4.05 -19.72 26.05
CA TYR A 80 -3.67 -21.11 25.81
C TYR A 80 -2.26 -21.11 25.22
N THR A 81 -1.28 -21.31 26.09
CA THR A 81 0.08 -21.68 25.71
C THR A 81 0.08 -23.13 25.25
N GLU A 82 -0.34 -23.36 24.01
CA GLU A 82 0.15 -24.49 23.25
C GLU A 82 1.11 -23.99 22.18
N LYS A 83 2.28 -24.61 22.19
CA LYS A 83 3.43 -24.44 21.30
C LYS A 83 3.06 -23.84 19.94
N VAL A 84 3.70 -22.73 19.59
CA VAL A 84 3.72 -22.10 18.27
C VAL A 84 4.09 -23.17 17.23
N GLN A 85 3.08 -23.85 16.68
CA GLN A 85 3.18 -24.73 15.54
C GLN A 85 2.62 -23.98 14.34
N THR A 86 3.54 -23.63 13.45
CA THR A 86 3.40 -23.54 11.99
C THR A 86 2.02 -23.12 11.47
N HIS A 87 1.98 -21.86 11.00
CA HIS A 87 1.10 -21.33 9.97
C HIS A 87 0.04 -22.30 9.42
N HIS A 88 -1.23 -22.02 9.65
CA HIS A 88 -2.29 -22.56 8.80
C HIS A 88 -2.28 -21.80 7.47
N PHE A 89 -1.21 -21.93 6.68
CA PHE A 89 -1.37 -21.91 5.22
C PHE A 89 -2.21 -23.15 4.95
N HIS A 90 -3.54 -23.02 4.91
CA HIS A 90 -4.36 -24.13 4.42
C HIS A 90 -3.73 -24.56 3.09
N SER A 91 -3.39 -25.85 3.00
CA SER A 91 -2.67 -26.51 1.92
C SER A 91 -3.07 -25.97 0.53
N ILE A 92 -2.35 -24.93 0.10
CA ILE A 92 -2.51 -24.28 -1.19
C ILE A 92 -1.16 -24.43 -1.87
N ASP A 93 -1.14 -25.28 -2.89
CA ASP A 93 -0.04 -25.43 -3.84
C ASP A 93 -0.22 -24.43 -4.98
N GLY A 94 0.85 -23.73 -5.32
CA GLY A 94 0.91 -22.73 -6.40
C GLY A 94 2.28 -22.05 -6.42
N ALA A 95 2.79 -21.70 -7.60
CA ALA A 95 4.11 -21.07 -7.75
C ALA A 95 4.19 -19.74 -6.98
N ALA A 96 3.12 -18.94 -6.94
CA ALA A 96 3.05 -17.68 -6.22
C ALA A 96 3.09 -17.88 -4.69
N VAL A 97 2.28 -18.82 -4.17
CA VAL A 97 2.28 -19.14 -2.73
C VAL A 97 3.60 -19.78 -2.30
N ASN A 98 4.19 -20.62 -3.15
CA ASN A 98 5.51 -21.20 -2.93
C ASN A 98 6.61 -20.13 -2.94
N PHE A 99 6.52 -19.12 -3.81
CA PHE A 99 7.42 -17.97 -3.79
C PHE A 99 7.33 -17.22 -2.46
N ILE A 100 6.10 -16.91 -2.00
CA ILE A 100 5.85 -16.23 -0.73
C ILE A 100 6.47 -17.02 0.43
N ARG A 101 6.11 -18.31 0.55
CA ARG A 101 6.60 -19.20 1.62
C ARG A 101 8.12 -19.29 1.62
N SER A 102 8.72 -19.58 0.46
CA SER A 102 10.17 -19.73 0.33
C SER A 102 10.90 -18.44 0.68
N ARG A 103 10.36 -17.27 0.31
CA ARG A 103 10.97 -15.99 0.69
C ARG A 103 10.93 -15.74 2.19
N VAL A 104 9.79 -15.98 2.84
CA VAL A 104 9.65 -15.85 4.30
C VAL A 104 10.65 -16.75 5.02
N GLU A 105 10.78 -18.01 4.57
CA GLU A 105 11.74 -18.97 5.12
C GLU A 105 13.19 -18.51 4.96
N ARG A 106 13.59 -18.09 3.75
CA ARG A 106 14.96 -17.60 3.48
C ARG A 106 15.33 -16.38 4.33
N MET A 107 14.38 -15.46 4.53
CA MET A 107 14.62 -14.22 5.28
C MET A 107 14.37 -14.33 6.79
N SER A 108 13.94 -15.51 7.27
CA SER A 108 13.52 -15.74 8.66
C SER A 108 14.55 -15.28 9.71
N LYS A 109 15.84 -15.62 9.53
CA LYS A 109 16.92 -15.21 10.43
C LYS A 109 16.98 -13.67 10.60
N ARG A 110 16.93 -12.93 9.49
CA ARG A 110 17.01 -11.45 9.49
C ARG A 110 15.78 -10.82 10.15
N TRP A 111 14.60 -11.38 9.89
CA TRP A 111 13.37 -10.96 10.54
C TRP A 111 13.41 -11.17 12.06
N ILE A 112 13.88 -12.34 12.52
CA ILE A 112 14.04 -12.64 13.95
C ILE A 112 15.06 -11.69 14.59
N GLN A 113 16.20 -11.46 13.95
CA GLN A 113 17.21 -10.52 14.45
C GLN A 113 16.67 -9.08 14.59
N ALA A 114 15.90 -8.61 13.61
CA ALA A 114 15.25 -7.31 13.68
C ALA A 114 14.20 -7.26 14.81
N ALA A 115 13.47 -8.35 15.02
CA ALA A 115 12.48 -8.49 16.10
C ALA A 115 13.09 -8.38 17.49
N LEU A 116 14.28 -8.95 17.72
CA LEU A 116 14.95 -8.91 19.02
C LEU A 116 15.22 -7.48 19.51
N ARG A 117 15.30 -6.52 18.58
CA ARG A 117 15.51 -5.10 18.88
C ARG A 117 14.20 -4.36 19.19
N MET A 118 13.05 -5.01 19.02
CA MET A 118 11.74 -4.42 19.23
C MET A 118 11.11 -4.86 20.55
N ARG A 119 10.63 -3.89 21.31
CA ARG A 119 9.86 -4.13 22.54
C ARG A 119 8.39 -3.85 22.30
N GLN A 120 7.58 -4.90 22.37
CA GLN A 120 6.11 -4.98 22.49
C GLN A 120 5.57 -5.98 21.45
N SER A 121 4.69 -6.86 21.92
CA SER A 121 3.85 -7.70 21.08
C SER A 121 2.41 -7.25 21.27
N SER A 122 1.67 -7.17 20.19
CA SER A 122 0.22 -7.01 20.22
C SER A 122 -0.41 -8.23 19.57
N ASN A 123 -1.42 -8.81 20.21
CA ASN A 123 -2.10 -9.99 19.71
C ASN A 123 -3.40 -9.54 19.02
N LYS A 124 -3.34 -9.41 17.70
CA LYS A 124 -4.52 -9.16 16.84
C LYS A 124 -4.76 -10.37 15.95
N THR A 125 -6.01 -10.65 15.63
CA THR A 125 -6.40 -11.61 14.59
C THR A 125 -6.42 -10.91 13.23
N VAL A 126 -5.64 -11.41 12.26
CA VAL A 126 -5.46 -10.75 10.97
C VAL A 126 -5.73 -11.74 9.83
N LEU A 127 -6.57 -11.33 8.89
CA LEU A 127 -6.78 -12.04 7.64
C LEU A 127 -5.87 -11.45 6.55
N LEU A 128 -5.09 -12.30 5.89
CA LEU A 128 -4.36 -12.00 4.68
C LEU A 128 -5.07 -12.68 3.51
N TYR A 129 -5.68 -11.89 2.65
CA TYR A 129 -6.45 -12.37 1.50
C TYR A 129 -5.97 -11.70 0.20
N PRO A 130 -4.92 -12.24 -0.46
CA PRO A 130 -4.48 -11.77 -1.77
C PRO A 130 -5.46 -12.23 -2.85
N GLY A 131 -6.46 -11.40 -3.15
CA GLY A 131 -7.50 -11.70 -4.13
C GLY A 131 -6.97 -11.88 -5.55
N ALA A 132 -5.85 -11.25 -5.89
CA ALA A 132 -5.16 -11.45 -7.17
C ALA A 132 -4.66 -12.89 -7.37
N LEU A 133 -4.46 -13.64 -6.29
CA LEU A 133 -4.08 -15.06 -6.30
C LEU A 133 -5.28 -16.00 -6.22
N ALA A 134 -6.50 -15.46 -6.18
CA ALA A 134 -7.73 -16.23 -6.01
C ALA A 134 -8.46 -16.44 -7.35
N GLY A 135 -9.10 -17.60 -7.50
CA GLY A 135 -9.97 -17.90 -8.64
C GLY A 135 -9.23 -17.90 -10.00
N SER A 136 -9.95 -17.51 -11.06
CA SER A 136 -9.44 -17.51 -12.44
C SER A 136 -8.34 -16.47 -12.69
N VAL A 137 -8.36 -15.35 -11.95
CA VAL A 137 -7.28 -14.34 -11.98
C VAL A 137 -6.00 -14.93 -11.43
N GLY A 138 -6.08 -15.63 -10.29
CA GLY A 138 -4.96 -16.35 -9.69
C GLY A 138 -4.32 -17.35 -10.65
N GLN A 139 -5.10 -18.16 -11.36
CA GLN A 139 -4.57 -19.12 -12.34
C GLN A 139 -3.75 -18.45 -13.46
N ARG A 140 -4.17 -17.27 -13.93
CA ARG A 140 -3.40 -16.49 -14.93
C ARG A 140 -2.14 -15.90 -14.31
N PHE A 141 -2.22 -15.43 -13.07
CA PHE A 141 -1.07 -14.91 -12.33
C PHE A 141 -0.01 -15.99 -12.13
N GLU A 142 -0.40 -17.18 -11.70
CA GLU A 142 0.48 -18.34 -11.53
C GLU A 142 1.25 -18.67 -12.82
N ALA A 143 0.56 -18.73 -13.96
CA ALA A 143 1.19 -18.97 -15.26
C ALA A 143 2.21 -17.87 -15.66
N LEU A 144 2.00 -16.63 -15.20
CA LEU A 144 2.95 -15.53 -15.42
C LEU A 144 4.18 -15.68 -14.54
N VAL A 145 4.03 -16.08 -13.27
CA VAL A 145 5.15 -16.26 -12.32
C VAL A 145 6.19 -17.22 -12.88
N GLU A 146 5.76 -18.36 -13.43
CA GLU A 146 6.65 -19.37 -14.02
C GLU A 146 7.43 -18.87 -15.25
N ARG A 147 6.96 -17.81 -15.90
CA ARG A 147 7.57 -17.22 -17.09
C ARG A 147 8.32 -15.94 -16.80
N GLY A 148 8.57 -15.59 -15.53
CA GLY A 148 9.26 -14.35 -15.16
C GLY A 148 8.34 -13.13 -15.15
N GLY A 149 7.07 -13.34 -14.80
CA GLY A 149 6.03 -12.32 -14.62
C GLY A 149 6.27 -11.40 -13.41
N PRO A 150 5.28 -10.57 -13.06
CA PRO A 150 5.40 -9.63 -11.95
C PRO A 150 5.51 -10.37 -10.62
N LEU A 151 6.58 -10.09 -9.86
CA LEU A 151 6.83 -10.68 -8.54
C LEU A 151 6.81 -9.64 -7.40
N GLY A 152 6.67 -8.35 -7.73
CA GLY A 152 6.74 -7.27 -6.74
C GLY A 152 5.65 -7.38 -5.68
N GLU A 153 4.42 -7.64 -6.11
CA GLU A 153 3.27 -7.85 -5.23
C GLU A 153 3.49 -9.05 -4.30
N LEU A 154 4.08 -10.14 -4.81
CA LEU A 154 4.39 -11.32 -3.99
C LEU A 154 5.45 -11.03 -2.94
N VAL A 155 6.46 -10.21 -3.28
CA VAL A 155 7.47 -9.72 -2.32
C VAL A 155 6.78 -8.94 -1.19
N GLN A 156 5.88 -8.00 -1.52
CA GLN A 156 5.15 -7.24 -0.51
C GLN A 156 4.26 -8.12 0.38
N TRP A 157 3.54 -9.09 -0.20
CA TRP A 157 2.72 -10.05 0.57
C TRP A 157 3.57 -10.92 1.49
N ALA A 158 4.72 -11.42 1.03
CA ALA A 158 5.64 -12.20 1.83
C ALA A 158 6.17 -11.40 3.02
N ASP A 159 6.66 -10.18 2.77
CA ASP A 159 7.29 -9.36 3.79
C ASP A 159 6.27 -8.85 4.82
N LEU A 160 5.04 -8.54 4.39
CA LEU A 160 3.92 -8.25 5.30
C LEU A 160 3.58 -9.46 6.17
N SER A 161 3.49 -10.66 5.59
CA SER A 161 3.17 -11.88 6.34
C SER A 161 4.24 -12.21 7.38
N ALA A 162 5.52 -12.04 7.03
CA ALA A 162 6.64 -12.23 7.94
C ALA A 162 6.60 -11.18 9.06
N CYS A 163 6.45 -9.90 8.71
CA CYS A 163 6.37 -8.79 9.65
C CYS A 163 5.25 -9.00 10.69
N LEU A 164 4.04 -9.33 10.26
CA LEU A 164 2.91 -9.55 11.17
C LEU A 164 3.12 -10.79 12.07
N THR A 165 3.70 -11.85 11.52
CA THR A 165 4.06 -13.05 12.30
C THR A 165 5.04 -12.69 13.42
N ILE A 166 6.09 -11.95 13.07
CA ILE A 166 7.15 -11.53 13.99
C ILE A 166 6.63 -10.63 15.11
N LEU A 167 5.65 -9.76 14.81
CA LEU A 167 5.01 -8.90 15.81
C LEU A 167 4.07 -9.66 16.78
N GLY A 168 3.82 -10.95 16.52
CA GLY A 168 3.03 -11.83 17.38
C GLY A 168 1.52 -11.83 17.10
N HIS A 169 1.11 -11.47 15.89
CA HIS A 169 -0.29 -11.52 15.48
C HIS A 169 -0.72 -12.93 15.06
N ASN A 170 -2.00 -13.25 15.24
CA ASN A 170 -2.58 -14.50 14.76
C ASN A 170 -3.06 -14.33 13.31
N LEU A 171 -2.40 -15.00 12.38
CA LEU A 171 -2.64 -14.83 10.94
C LEU A 171 -3.45 -15.98 10.35
N THR A 172 -4.48 -15.63 9.58
CA THR A 172 -5.07 -16.53 8.59
C THR A 172 -4.66 -16.07 7.21
N PHE A 173 -4.01 -16.93 6.43
CA PHE A 173 -3.69 -16.67 5.02
C PHE A 173 -4.58 -17.53 4.14
N SER A 174 -5.35 -16.92 3.23
CA SER A 174 -6.21 -17.66 2.30
C SER A 174 -6.19 -17.02 0.92
N THR A 175 -6.12 -17.86 -0.12
CA THR A 175 -6.33 -17.47 -1.52
C THR A 175 -7.62 -18.05 -2.09
N SER A 176 -8.45 -18.66 -1.25
CA SER A 176 -9.66 -19.38 -1.69
C SER A 176 -10.90 -18.51 -1.55
N GLN A 177 -11.56 -18.17 -2.67
CA GLN A 177 -12.86 -17.51 -2.65
C GLN A 177 -13.93 -18.35 -1.93
N GLN A 178 -13.87 -19.68 -2.04
CA GLN A 178 -14.80 -20.57 -1.34
C GLN A 178 -14.61 -20.53 0.18
N GLN A 179 -13.36 -20.44 0.65
CA GLN A 179 -13.10 -20.24 2.08
C GLN A 179 -13.51 -18.85 2.54
N LEU A 180 -13.40 -17.83 1.68
CA LEU A 180 -13.75 -16.45 2.02
C LEU A 180 -15.18 -16.32 2.54
N HIS A 181 -16.16 -17.01 1.95
CA HIS A 181 -17.54 -17.00 2.46
C HIS A 181 -17.69 -17.52 3.90
N ARG A 182 -16.76 -18.36 4.37
CA ARG A 182 -16.72 -18.83 5.77
C ARG A 182 -15.96 -17.86 6.69
N LEU A 183 -14.93 -17.21 6.16
CA LEU A 183 -14.07 -16.29 6.91
C LEU A 183 -14.67 -14.87 7.04
N ALA A 184 -15.50 -14.50 6.06
CA ALA A 184 -16.15 -13.20 5.92
C ALA A 184 -17.62 -13.44 5.55
N PRO A 185 -18.43 -13.93 6.51
CA PRO A 185 -19.78 -14.37 6.20
C PRO A 185 -20.70 -13.19 5.86
N LEU A 186 -21.78 -13.51 5.14
CA LEU A 186 -22.80 -12.52 4.75
C LEU A 186 -23.37 -11.83 5.98
N SER A 187 -23.88 -10.62 5.77
CA SER A 187 -24.59 -9.87 6.83
C SER A 187 -25.72 -10.65 7.51
N TYR A 188 -26.31 -11.67 6.88
CA TYR A 188 -27.37 -12.50 7.45
C TYR A 188 -26.87 -13.64 8.33
N SER A 189 -25.56 -13.81 8.43
CA SER A 189 -24.93 -14.81 9.28
C SER A 189 -24.62 -14.19 10.65
N PHE A 190 -25.06 -14.86 11.71
CA PHE A 190 -24.91 -14.50 13.11
C PHE A 190 -23.48 -14.35 13.65
N LEU A 191 -22.48 -14.61 12.82
CA LEU A 191 -21.09 -14.68 13.24
C LEU A 191 -20.43 -13.31 13.02
N PRO A 192 -20.11 -12.57 14.10
CA PRO A 192 -19.36 -11.33 13.97
C PRO A 192 -18.01 -11.63 13.32
N LEU A 193 -17.51 -10.69 12.53
CA LEU A 193 -16.21 -10.85 11.88
C LEU A 193 -15.13 -10.98 12.96
N THR A 194 -14.44 -12.12 12.96
CA THR A 194 -13.46 -12.50 13.97
C THR A 194 -12.10 -11.82 13.80
N TYR A 195 -11.91 -11.10 12.69
CA TYR A 195 -10.65 -10.45 12.33
C TYR A 195 -10.65 -8.97 12.74
N ASP A 196 -9.62 -8.57 13.48
CA ASP A 196 -9.34 -7.17 13.82
C ASP A 196 -8.93 -6.35 12.59
N LEU A 197 -8.15 -6.96 11.70
CA LEU A 197 -7.64 -6.35 10.47
C LEU A 197 -7.75 -7.33 9.31
N ILE A 198 -8.06 -6.82 8.12
CA ILE A 198 -8.04 -7.58 6.86
C ILE A 198 -7.11 -6.86 5.90
N TYR A 199 -6.01 -7.51 5.54
CA TYR A 199 -5.17 -7.07 4.43
C TYR A 199 -5.63 -7.78 3.16
N THR A 200 -5.89 -7.01 2.11
CA THR A 200 -6.34 -7.53 0.81
C THR A 200 -5.85 -6.64 -0.33
N ASP A 201 -6.23 -6.95 -1.56
CA ASP A 201 -5.95 -6.14 -2.76
C ASP A 201 -7.27 -5.76 -3.46
N TYR A 202 -7.18 -5.08 -4.60
CA TYR A 202 -8.36 -4.65 -5.38
C TYR A 202 -9.29 -5.80 -5.78
N HIS A 203 -8.73 -6.95 -6.17
CA HIS A 203 -9.52 -8.13 -6.50
C HIS A 203 -10.19 -8.69 -5.25
N GLY A 204 -9.46 -8.70 -4.13
CA GLY A 204 -9.98 -9.21 -2.88
C GLY A 204 -11.06 -8.33 -2.27
N LEU A 205 -11.02 -7.00 -2.48
CA LEU A 205 -12.13 -6.11 -2.16
C LEU A 205 -13.42 -6.52 -2.88
N ALA A 206 -13.35 -6.80 -4.20
CA ALA A 206 -14.51 -7.26 -4.95
C ALA A 206 -15.04 -8.60 -4.43
N HIS A 207 -14.15 -9.55 -4.08
CA HIS A 207 -14.56 -10.82 -3.49
C HIS A 207 -15.19 -10.62 -2.09
N LEU A 208 -14.61 -9.77 -1.25
CA LEU A 208 -15.14 -9.43 0.09
C LEU A 208 -16.51 -8.75 -0.01
N GLN A 209 -16.68 -7.82 -0.94
CA GLN A 209 -17.97 -7.16 -1.18
C GLN A 209 -19.04 -8.19 -1.58
N GLY A 210 -18.70 -9.11 -2.49
CA GLY A 210 -19.59 -10.21 -2.88
C GLY A 210 -19.89 -11.18 -1.73
N ALA A 211 -18.91 -11.47 -0.88
CA ALA A 211 -19.05 -12.42 0.23
C ALA A 211 -19.78 -11.84 1.45
N MET A 212 -19.57 -10.55 1.77
CA MET A 212 -20.12 -9.89 2.95
C MET A 212 -21.48 -9.21 2.70
N GLY A 213 -21.75 -8.80 1.45
CA GLY A 213 -22.93 -7.98 1.12
C GLY A 213 -22.92 -6.66 1.90
N LEU A 214 -24.04 -6.30 2.54
CA LEU A 214 -24.16 -5.06 3.32
C LEU A 214 -23.17 -4.96 4.49
N ALA A 215 -22.70 -6.09 5.03
CA ALA A 215 -21.71 -6.09 6.10
C ALA A 215 -20.35 -5.52 5.66
N PHE A 216 -20.08 -5.48 4.34
CA PHE A 216 -18.86 -4.89 3.80
C PHE A 216 -18.67 -3.44 4.27
N LEU A 217 -19.73 -2.63 4.20
CA LEU A 217 -19.69 -1.21 4.59
C LEU A 217 -19.45 -1.01 6.09
N HIS A 218 -19.97 -1.93 6.91
CA HIS A 218 -19.76 -1.89 8.35
C HIS A 218 -18.30 -2.22 8.72
N TYR A 219 -17.68 -3.19 8.05
CA TYR A 219 -16.31 -3.62 8.35
C TYR A 219 -15.23 -2.90 7.55
N GLN A 220 -15.59 -1.97 6.66
CA GLN A 220 -14.64 -1.32 5.75
C GLN A 220 -13.46 -0.65 6.46
N CYS A 221 -13.65 -0.15 7.67
CA CYS A 221 -12.59 0.49 8.47
C CYS A 221 -11.44 -0.46 8.87
N ARG A 222 -11.69 -1.78 8.84
CA ARG A 222 -10.71 -2.83 9.17
C ARG A 222 -9.83 -3.21 7.97
N PHE A 223 -10.17 -2.75 6.77
CA PHE A 223 -9.45 -3.14 5.56
C PHE A 223 -8.14 -2.36 5.42
N ARG A 224 -7.12 -3.02 4.88
CA ARG A 224 -5.83 -2.45 4.45
C ARG A 224 -5.53 -2.99 3.05
N ILE A 225 -5.42 -2.10 2.08
CA ILE A 225 -5.49 -2.48 0.66
C ILE A 225 -4.12 -2.34 0.02
N LEU A 226 -3.47 -3.45 -0.28
CA LEU A 226 -2.23 -3.45 -1.04
C LEU A 226 -2.52 -2.98 -2.46
N ASP A 227 -2.03 -1.78 -2.77
CA ASP A 227 -2.21 -1.07 -4.03
C ASP A 227 -0.88 -0.45 -4.42
N SER A 228 -0.10 -1.18 -5.21
CA SER A 228 1.28 -0.85 -5.55
C SER A 228 1.46 0.60 -6.01
N PHE A 229 0.56 1.12 -6.85
CA PHE A 229 0.68 2.42 -7.50
C PHE A 229 -0.13 3.54 -6.82
N GLY A 230 -0.99 3.19 -5.86
CA GLY A 230 -1.78 4.11 -5.07
C GLY A 230 -3.06 4.59 -5.75
N THR A 231 -3.95 5.12 -4.92
CA THR A 231 -5.28 5.60 -5.28
C THR A 231 -5.45 7.02 -4.72
N GLU A 232 -5.55 8.01 -5.60
CA GLU A 232 -5.78 9.40 -5.20
C GLU A 232 -7.26 9.64 -4.85
N PRO A 233 -7.57 10.55 -3.90
CA PRO A 233 -8.94 10.78 -3.41
C PRO A 233 -9.97 11.09 -4.51
N ALA A 234 -9.56 11.81 -5.56
CA ALA A 234 -10.41 12.13 -6.69
C ALA A 234 -10.95 10.89 -7.44
N PHE A 235 -10.24 9.75 -7.38
CA PHE A 235 -10.65 8.49 -8.00
C PHE A 235 -11.31 7.52 -7.01
N ASN A 236 -11.16 7.76 -5.71
CA ASN A 236 -11.74 6.92 -4.66
C ASN A 236 -13.26 7.12 -4.51
N SER A 237 -13.76 8.32 -4.83
CA SER A 237 -15.19 8.60 -4.92
C SER A 237 -15.67 8.46 -6.37
N GLY A 238 -16.48 7.43 -6.65
CA GLY A 238 -16.93 7.14 -8.01
C GLY A 238 -17.81 8.24 -8.62
N SER A 239 -18.70 8.84 -7.84
CA SER A 239 -19.54 9.96 -8.29
C SER A 239 -18.71 11.23 -8.55
N TYR A 240 -17.72 11.49 -7.71
CA TYR A 240 -16.79 12.61 -7.91
C TYR A 240 -15.94 12.41 -9.16
N ALA A 241 -15.34 11.21 -9.29
CA ALA A 241 -14.52 10.85 -10.44
C ALA A 241 -15.28 11.03 -11.76
N HIS A 242 -16.51 10.51 -11.83
CA HIS A 242 -17.36 10.60 -13.01
C HIS A 242 -17.72 12.05 -13.35
N SER A 243 -18.21 12.82 -12.37
CA SER A 243 -18.65 14.21 -12.58
C SER A 243 -17.50 15.17 -12.96
N HIS A 244 -16.27 14.87 -12.56
CA HIS A 244 -15.08 15.70 -12.83
C HIS A 244 -14.20 15.15 -13.96
N GLY A 245 -14.66 14.13 -14.69
CA GLY A 245 -13.96 13.60 -15.86
C GLY A 245 -12.73 12.73 -15.56
N TYR A 246 -12.55 12.27 -14.32
CA TYR A 246 -11.49 11.34 -13.95
C TYR A 246 -11.82 9.93 -14.46
N LYS A 247 -11.13 9.51 -15.52
CA LYS A 247 -11.30 8.19 -16.14
C LYS A 247 -10.46 7.16 -15.42
N THR A 248 -11.09 6.13 -14.86
CA THR A 248 -10.40 5.05 -14.15
C THR A 248 -11.10 3.72 -14.36
N LEU A 249 -10.31 2.64 -14.39
CA LEU A 249 -10.77 1.24 -14.36
C LEU A 249 -10.74 0.67 -12.93
N TRP A 250 -10.09 1.39 -12.02
CA TRP A 250 -9.89 1.06 -10.60
C TRP A 250 -10.42 2.21 -9.73
N GLY A 251 -10.22 2.18 -8.41
CA GLY A 251 -10.77 3.16 -7.47
C GLY A 251 -12.24 2.91 -7.10
N SER A 252 -12.95 3.97 -6.76
CA SER A 252 -14.39 3.99 -6.45
C SER A 252 -14.84 3.12 -5.26
N TRP A 253 -13.97 2.86 -4.29
CA TRP A 253 -14.31 2.04 -3.11
C TRP A 253 -14.82 2.84 -1.91
N GLY A 254 -14.67 4.17 -1.90
CA GLY A 254 -15.12 5.01 -0.78
C GLY A 254 -14.40 4.73 0.54
N LEU A 255 -13.19 4.18 0.51
CA LEU A 255 -12.38 3.91 1.71
C LEU A 255 -11.68 5.18 2.18
N GLN A 256 -11.22 5.22 3.43
CA GLN A 256 -10.29 6.28 3.84
C GLN A 256 -9.00 6.14 3.01
N PRO A 257 -8.51 7.18 2.31
CA PRO A 257 -7.37 7.04 1.39
C PRO A 257 -6.10 6.45 2.03
N LEU A 258 -5.87 6.66 3.32
CA LEU A 258 -4.77 6.07 4.08
C LEU A 258 -4.89 4.54 4.28
N GLN A 259 -6.04 3.92 3.97
CA GLN A 259 -6.20 2.46 3.96
C GLN A 259 -5.51 1.79 2.78
N TYR A 260 -5.28 2.52 1.68
CA TYR A 260 -4.47 2.02 0.57
C TYR A 260 -2.99 2.01 0.96
N MET A 261 -2.28 0.98 0.53
CA MET A 261 -0.94 0.64 0.96
C MET A 261 -0.02 0.46 -0.24
N THR A 262 0.89 1.41 -0.45
CA THR A 262 1.71 1.50 -1.67
C THR A 262 3.02 0.74 -1.58
N MET A 263 3.58 0.39 -2.75
CA MET A 263 4.89 -0.25 -2.89
C MET A 263 6.05 0.71 -2.57
N PHE A 264 5.89 1.99 -2.91
CA PHE A 264 6.85 3.06 -2.64
C PHE A 264 6.11 4.30 -2.10
N PRO A 265 6.79 5.21 -1.39
CA PRO A 265 6.16 6.39 -0.79
C PRO A 265 5.94 7.51 -1.83
N HIS A 266 5.25 7.21 -2.92
CA HIS A 266 4.99 8.15 -4.03
C HIS A 266 3.62 8.83 -3.95
N THR A 267 2.69 8.31 -3.14
CA THR A 267 1.32 8.84 -3.00
C THR A 267 1.03 9.08 -1.52
N PRO A 268 1.29 10.30 -0.99
CA PRO A 268 1.11 10.59 0.43
C PRO A 268 -0.35 10.59 0.90
N ASP A 269 -1.31 10.57 -0.03
CA ASP A 269 -2.72 10.29 0.27
C ASP A 269 -2.94 8.87 0.80
N ASN A 270 -1.99 7.97 0.54
CA ASN A 270 -2.03 6.58 0.94
C ASN A 270 -0.93 6.28 1.97
N SER A 271 -1.06 5.14 2.64
CA SER A 271 0.00 4.64 3.53
C SER A 271 1.11 3.98 2.73
N PHE A 272 2.37 4.31 3.01
CA PHE A 272 3.49 3.57 2.45
C PHE A 272 3.66 2.25 3.21
N LEU A 273 3.46 1.10 2.55
CA LEU A 273 3.72 -0.21 3.15
C LEU A 273 5.14 -0.69 2.83
N GLY A 274 5.54 -0.63 1.57
CA GLY A 274 6.86 -1.06 1.12
C GLY A 274 7.07 -2.57 1.19
N PHE A 275 8.34 -2.95 1.28
CA PHE A 275 8.84 -4.32 1.35
C PHE A 275 10.27 -4.29 1.92
N VAL A 276 10.93 -5.44 2.01
CA VAL A 276 12.32 -5.55 2.46
C VAL A 276 13.26 -5.93 1.32
N SER A 277 14.41 -5.28 1.24
CA SER A 277 15.47 -5.69 0.32
C SER A 277 16.08 -7.04 0.74
N GLU A 278 16.04 -8.04 -0.15
CA GLU A 278 16.70 -9.34 0.10
C GLU A 278 18.20 -9.21 -0.16
N GLU A 279 18.94 -8.92 0.90
CA GLU A 279 20.39 -9.07 0.98
C GLU A 279 20.68 -10.45 1.57
N THR A 280 21.65 -11.17 1.01
CA THR A 280 22.23 -12.29 1.74
C THR A 280 23.09 -11.74 2.86
N ALA A 281 23.01 -12.37 4.03
CA ALA A 281 23.91 -12.08 5.12
C ALA A 281 25.37 -12.16 4.61
N ARG A 282 26.16 -11.11 4.89
CA ARG A 282 27.62 -11.20 4.75
C ARG A 282 28.16 -12.38 5.58
N ASP A 283 27.43 -12.74 6.63
CA ASP A 283 27.75 -13.78 7.62
C ASP A 283 27.76 -15.23 7.09
N GLU A 284 27.20 -15.51 5.91
CA GLU A 284 27.24 -16.86 5.31
C GLU A 284 28.38 -17.05 4.29
N ALA A 285 29.10 -15.98 3.95
CA ALA A 285 30.44 -16.14 3.37
C ALA A 285 31.39 -16.42 4.54
N ARG A 286 31.77 -17.70 4.72
CA ARG A 286 32.85 -18.06 5.65
C ARG A 286 34.04 -17.14 5.38
N GLU A 287 34.53 -16.47 6.42
CA GLU A 287 35.77 -15.67 6.37
C GLU A 287 36.95 -16.48 5.79
N GLU A 288 36.87 -17.81 5.80
CA GLU A 288 37.85 -18.74 5.24
C GLU A 288 37.87 -18.83 3.69
N GLU A 289 36.87 -18.31 2.96
CA GLU A 289 36.86 -18.24 1.48
C GLU A 289 37.14 -16.84 0.92
N LEU A 290 37.40 -15.86 1.79
CA LEU A 290 37.52 -14.43 1.44
C LEU A 290 38.99 -13.99 1.43
N GLU A 291 39.69 -14.28 0.34
CA GLU A 291 40.97 -13.63 0.03
C GLU A 291 40.75 -12.10 -0.14
N PRO A 292 41.49 -11.22 0.58
CA PRO A 292 41.25 -9.77 0.61
C PRO A 292 41.26 -9.06 -0.76
N ASP A 293 41.91 -9.66 -1.77
CA ASP A 293 42.05 -9.11 -3.12
C ASP A 293 40.85 -9.40 -4.07
N THR A 294 39.84 -10.16 -3.63
CA THR A 294 38.69 -10.57 -4.47
C THR A 294 37.48 -9.62 -4.45
N TYR A 295 37.53 -8.52 -3.68
CA TYR A 295 36.43 -7.55 -3.55
C TYR A 295 36.23 -6.62 -4.78
N ARG A 296 36.85 -6.91 -5.92
CA ARG A 296 36.68 -6.09 -7.13
C ARG A 296 35.47 -6.59 -7.91
N LYS A 297 34.39 -5.81 -7.91
CA LYS A 297 33.23 -6.08 -8.78
C LYS A 297 33.70 -6.28 -10.22
N ASP A 298 33.15 -7.30 -10.86
CA ASP A 298 33.42 -7.59 -12.26
C ASP A 298 32.94 -6.42 -13.12
N ARG A 299 33.54 -6.22 -14.28
CA ARG A 299 33.09 -5.24 -15.27
C ARG A 299 31.84 -5.74 -16.03
N ILE A 300 30.82 -6.12 -15.26
CA ILE A 300 29.56 -6.70 -15.73
C ILE A 300 28.42 -5.71 -15.51
N ALA A 301 27.57 -5.56 -16.52
CA ALA A 301 26.26 -4.95 -16.43
C ALA A 301 25.18 -6.04 -16.46
N VAL A 302 24.13 -5.91 -15.64
CA VAL A 302 22.98 -6.81 -15.65
C VAL A 302 21.75 -6.01 -16.04
N VAL A 303 21.06 -6.42 -17.10
CA VAL A 303 19.90 -5.71 -17.63
C VAL A 303 18.62 -6.11 -16.90
N TYR A 304 17.85 -5.09 -16.51
CA TYR A 304 16.55 -5.21 -15.87
C TYR A 304 15.43 -5.33 -16.91
N GLY A 305 15.12 -6.57 -17.27
CA GLY A 305 13.97 -6.91 -18.12
C GLY A 305 13.90 -8.40 -18.39
N LYS A 306 12.93 -9.10 -17.80
CA LYS A 306 12.84 -10.57 -17.85
C LYS A 306 12.03 -11.12 -19.04
N GLN A 307 11.39 -10.24 -19.80
CA GLN A 307 10.50 -10.59 -20.90
C GLN A 307 10.97 -9.94 -22.20
N ASP A 308 10.85 -10.66 -23.31
CA ASP A 308 11.30 -10.21 -24.63
C ASP A 308 10.76 -8.83 -25.03
N TYR A 309 9.46 -8.57 -24.80
CA TYR A 309 8.83 -7.30 -25.15
C TYR A 309 9.48 -6.07 -24.47
N MET A 310 10.13 -6.26 -23.31
CA MET A 310 10.79 -5.17 -22.58
C MET A 310 12.05 -4.68 -23.31
N TRP A 311 12.60 -5.49 -24.22
CA TRP A 311 13.82 -5.21 -24.98
C TRP A 311 13.54 -4.55 -26.33
N GLN A 312 12.28 -4.48 -26.75
CA GLN A 312 11.90 -3.90 -28.04
C GLN A 312 12.34 -2.44 -28.14
N GLY A 313 13.08 -2.13 -29.21
CA GLY A 313 13.63 -0.80 -29.47
C GLY A 313 14.76 -0.36 -28.52
N LYS A 314 15.35 -1.28 -27.74
CA LYS A 314 16.43 -0.96 -26.77
C LYS A 314 17.83 -1.38 -27.21
N SER A 315 17.98 -2.02 -28.38
CA SER A 315 19.26 -2.57 -28.84
C SER A 315 20.38 -1.53 -28.89
N GLU A 316 20.12 -0.33 -29.42
CA GLU A 316 21.16 0.72 -29.51
C GLU A 316 21.60 1.22 -28.13
N TYR A 317 20.66 1.38 -27.20
CA TYR A 317 20.96 1.80 -25.84
C TYR A 317 21.84 0.77 -25.12
N VAL A 318 21.46 -0.51 -25.21
CA VAL A 318 22.23 -1.59 -24.57
C VAL A 318 23.57 -1.83 -25.29
N GLN A 319 23.64 -1.60 -26.59
CA GLN A 319 24.89 -1.70 -27.35
C GLN A 319 25.95 -0.72 -26.82
N VAL A 320 25.59 0.54 -26.57
CA VAL A 320 26.52 1.54 -25.99
C VAL A 320 27.08 1.08 -24.64
N ILE A 321 26.28 0.39 -23.83
CA ILE A 321 26.72 -0.17 -22.55
C ILE A 321 27.66 -1.36 -22.78
N SER A 322 27.36 -2.21 -23.76
CA SER A 322 28.16 -3.39 -24.09
C SER A 322 29.56 -3.06 -24.62
N GLU A 323 29.77 -1.86 -25.16
CA GLU A 323 31.09 -1.34 -25.57
C GLU A 323 32.02 -1.15 -24.35
N GLU A 324 31.48 -0.99 -23.14
CA GLU A 324 32.22 -0.66 -21.93
C GLU A 324 32.21 -1.77 -20.86
N LEU A 325 31.19 -2.65 -20.87
CA LEU A 325 30.92 -3.68 -19.86
C LEU A 325 30.36 -4.98 -20.51
N GLU A 326 30.79 -6.15 -20.03
CA GLU A 326 30.16 -7.42 -20.38
C GLU A 326 28.68 -7.37 -19.93
N THR A 327 27.74 -7.57 -20.84
CA THR A 327 26.32 -7.30 -20.57
C THR A 327 25.51 -8.60 -20.47
N HIS A 328 24.88 -8.79 -19.32
CA HIS A 328 24.16 -9.99 -18.93
C HIS A 328 22.65 -9.74 -18.88
N ALA A 329 21.86 -10.79 -19.09
CA ALA A 329 20.40 -10.77 -19.01
C ALA A 329 19.84 -12.00 -18.27
N THR A 330 18.62 -11.88 -17.76
CA THR A 330 17.85 -12.99 -17.15
C THR A 330 16.48 -13.11 -17.79
N VAL A 331 16.48 -13.24 -19.12
CA VAL A 331 15.27 -13.21 -19.95
C VAL A 331 14.72 -14.61 -20.12
N TYR A 332 13.41 -14.75 -19.93
CA TYR A 332 12.70 -15.98 -20.23
C TYR A 332 12.81 -16.31 -21.72
N GLN A 333 13.30 -17.51 -22.03
CA GLN A 333 13.36 -18.02 -23.39
C GLN A 333 12.39 -19.21 -23.52
N PRO A 334 11.33 -19.09 -24.34
CA PRO A 334 10.45 -20.20 -24.63
C PRO A 334 11.21 -21.36 -25.29
N PRO A 335 10.98 -22.62 -24.89
CA PRO A 335 11.59 -23.78 -25.54
C PRO A 335 11.31 -23.80 -27.04
N GLY A 336 12.37 -23.99 -27.85
CA GLY A 336 12.25 -24.10 -29.31
C GLY A 336 12.12 -22.77 -30.07
N LEU A 337 12.14 -21.62 -29.39
CA LEU A 337 12.11 -20.30 -30.02
C LEU A 337 13.49 -19.64 -30.04
N ALA A 338 13.85 -19.02 -31.16
CA ALA A 338 15.08 -18.22 -31.28
C ALA A 338 15.01 -17.00 -30.34
N SER A 339 16.17 -16.64 -29.78
CA SER A 339 16.28 -15.44 -28.94
C SER A 339 16.26 -14.19 -29.80
N ASN A 340 15.45 -13.18 -29.44
CA ASN A 340 15.50 -11.85 -30.06
C ASN A 340 16.54 -10.93 -29.39
N LEU A 341 17.27 -11.42 -28.39
CA LEU A 341 18.32 -10.65 -27.74
C LEU A 341 19.52 -10.48 -28.68
N PRO A 342 20.18 -9.30 -28.66
CA PRO A 342 21.42 -9.10 -29.40
C PRO A 342 22.48 -10.15 -29.03
N SER A 343 23.29 -10.58 -30.00
CA SER A 343 24.28 -11.67 -29.83
C SER A 343 25.37 -11.37 -28.79
N PHE A 344 25.62 -10.10 -28.49
CA PHE A 344 26.55 -9.67 -27.45
C PHE A 344 25.97 -9.77 -26.02
N ILE A 345 24.70 -10.15 -25.86
CA ILE A 345 24.05 -10.33 -24.56
C ILE A 345 24.22 -11.76 -24.07
N LYS A 346 24.78 -11.90 -22.87
CA LYS A 346 24.87 -13.19 -22.18
C LYS A 346 23.60 -13.46 -21.37
N ASN A 347 22.66 -14.20 -21.95
CA ASN A 347 21.42 -14.55 -21.27
C ASN A 347 21.63 -15.77 -20.34
N HIS A 348 21.21 -15.64 -19.08
CA HIS A 348 21.26 -16.70 -18.06
C HIS A 348 19.92 -17.42 -17.90
N GLY A 349 18.90 -17.03 -18.68
CA GLY A 349 17.53 -17.49 -18.47
C GLY A 349 16.94 -16.94 -17.17
N LEU A 350 15.81 -17.51 -16.74
CA LEU A 350 15.24 -17.18 -15.43
C LEU A 350 16.09 -17.83 -14.34
N LEU A 351 16.62 -16.99 -13.44
CA LEU A 351 17.39 -17.43 -12.29
C LEU A 351 16.49 -17.53 -11.05
N THR A 352 16.84 -18.47 -10.15
CA THR A 352 16.34 -18.43 -8.77
C THR A 352 16.82 -17.16 -8.07
N GLN A 353 16.11 -16.73 -7.02
CA GLN A 353 16.47 -15.51 -6.28
C GLN A 353 17.93 -15.56 -5.79
N GLU A 354 18.37 -16.69 -5.26
CA GLU A 354 19.75 -16.85 -4.78
C GLU A 354 20.79 -16.66 -5.90
N HIS A 355 20.61 -17.30 -7.06
CA HIS A 355 21.52 -17.15 -8.20
C HIS A 355 21.48 -15.73 -8.77
N PHE A 356 20.31 -15.09 -8.79
CA PHE A 356 20.17 -13.70 -9.21
C PHE A 356 20.94 -12.74 -8.30
N LEU A 357 20.82 -12.89 -6.97
CA LEU A 357 21.56 -12.07 -6.01
C LEU A 357 23.08 -12.32 -6.10
N ARG A 358 23.53 -13.56 -6.35
CA ARG A 358 24.95 -13.87 -6.62
C ARG A 358 25.46 -13.15 -7.87
N LEU A 359 24.66 -13.10 -8.95
CA LEU A 359 24.99 -12.35 -10.16
C LEU A 359 25.08 -10.84 -9.86
N LEU A 360 24.13 -10.28 -9.10
CA LEU A 360 24.15 -8.86 -8.73
C LEU A 360 25.33 -8.48 -7.83
N ARG A 361 25.78 -9.35 -6.92
CA ARG A 361 26.99 -9.07 -6.10
C ARG A 361 28.23 -8.83 -6.96
N ARG A 362 28.36 -9.58 -8.05
CA ARG A 362 29.47 -9.47 -9.00
C ARG A 362 29.31 -8.27 -9.94
N ALA A 363 28.08 -7.94 -10.30
CA ALA A 363 27.78 -6.88 -11.27
C ALA A 363 28.11 -5.48 -10.73
N LYS A 364 28.62 -4.62 -11.62
CA LYS A 364 28.88 -3.21 -11.35
C LYS A 364 27.65 -2.34 -11.59
N VAL A 365 26.92 -2.60 -12.66
CA VAL A 365 25.77 -1.78 -13.10
C VAL A 365 24.53 -2.65 -13.26
N PHE A 366 23.40 -2.16 -12.74
CA PHE A 366 22.08 -2.70 -13.03
C PHE A 366 21.37 -1.73 -13.99
N VAL A 367 20.94 -2.23 -15.15
CA VAL A 367 20.54 -1.39 -16.29
C VAL A 367 19.03 -1.45 -16.50
N GLY A 368 18.33 -0.36 -16.22
CA GLY A 368 16.91 -0.17 -16.52
C GLY A 368 16.65 0.05 -18.00
N LEU A 369 15.61 -0.61 -18.54
CA LEU A 369 15.16 -0.46 -19.93
C LEU A 369 13.99 0.52 -20.11
N GLY A 370 13.44 1.03 -19.01
CA GLY A 370 12.26 1.90 -18.99
C GLY A 370 10.99 1.19 -18.55
N PHE A 371 10.99 -0.15 -18.53
CA PHE A 371 9.93 -0.98 -17.98
C PHE A 371 10.55 -2.28 -17.41
N PRO A 372 10.04 -2.85 -16.31
CA PRO A 372 8.88 -2.42 -15.52
C PRO A 372 9.16 -1.17 -14.66
N TYR A 373 8.09 -0.45 -14.33
CA TYR A 373 8.15 0.73 -13.46
C TYR A 373 8.17 0.33 -11.98
N GLU A 374 8.95 1.05 -11.17
CA GLU A 374 8.86 1.01 -9.69
C GLU A 374 8.79 -0.42 -9.12
N GLY A 375 9.70 -1.30 -9.59
CA GLY A 375 9.83 -2.66 -9.06
C GLY A 375 10.87 -2.77 -7.95
N PRO A 376 10.94 -3.91 -7.23
CA PRO A 376 11.87 -4.10 -6.12
C PRO A 376 13.33 -4.31 -6.54
N ALA A 377 13.57 -4.84 -7.75
CA ALA A 377 14.90 -5.28 -8.18
C ALA A 377 15.99 -4.19 -8.15
N PRO A 378 15.71 -2.91 -8.51
CA PRO A 378 16.69 -1.83 -8.35
C PRO A 378 17.11 -1.59 -6.89
N ILE A 379 16.22 -1.76 -5.91
CA ILE A 379 16.56 -1.65 -4.49
C ILE A 379 17.52 -2.78 -4.08
N GLU A 380 17.23 -4.02 -4.50
CA GLU A 380 18.10 -5.18 -4.25
C GLU A 380 19.48 -5.01 -4.90
N ALA A 381 19.53 -4.49 -6.13
CA ALA A 381 20.79 -4.22 -6.82
C ALA A 381 21.64 -3.16 -6.10
N ILE A 382 21.03 -2.05 -5.67
CA ILE A 382 21.74 -0.98 -4.93
C ILE A 382 22.20 -1.49 -3.55
N ALA A 383 21.37 -2.32 -2.89
CA ALA A 383 21.70 -2.99 -1.63
C ALA A 383 22.89 -3.97 -1.76
N LEU A 384 23.18 -4.46 -2.96
CA LEU A 384 24.36 -5.28 -3.28
C LEU A 384 25.51 -4.45 -3.90
N GLY A 385 25.41 -3.13 -3.85
CA GLY A 385 26.43 -2.17 -4.31
C GLY A 385 26.49 -1.98 -5.82
N CYS A 386 25.45 -2.34 -6.57
CA CYS A 386 25.34 -1.97 -7.98
C CYS A 386 24.97 -0.49 -8.09
N VAL A 387 25.44 0.16 -9.14
CA VAL A 387 24.85 1.42 -9.59
C VAL A 387 23.67 1.13 -10.50
N PHE A 388 22.51 1.73 -10.23
CA PHE A 388 21.33 1.63 -11.08
C PHE A 388 21.34 2.72 -12.16
N LEU A 389 21.49 2.32 -13.42
CA LEU A 389 21.37 3.19 -14.58
C LEU A 389 19.94 3.09 -15.12
N GLN A 390 19.19 4.19 -15.12
CA GLN A 390 17.79 4.20 -15.51
C GLN A 390 17.45 5.25 -16.57
N PRO A 391 16.43 5.00 -17.40
CA PRO A 391 15.95 6.01 -18.36
C PRO A 391 15.24 7.17 -17.67
N ARG A 392 15.48 8.38 -18.20
CA ARG A 392 14.63 9.57 -18.03
C ARG A 392 13.43 9.48 -18.96
N PHE A 393 12.28 9.98 -18.50
CA PHE A 393 11.08 10.17 -19.31
C PHE A 393 10.81 11.66 -19.48
N ASP A 394 10.90 12.12 -20.73
CA ASP A 394 10.56 13.48 -21.13
C ASP A 394 9.73 13.40 -22.43
N PRO A 395 8.41 13.66 -22.38
CA PRO A 395 7.64 14.05 -21.21
C PRO A 395 7.50 12.91 -20.16
N PRO A 396 7.22 13.23 -18.89
CA PRO A 396 6.90 12.24 -17.87
C PRO A 396 5.73 11.32 -18.27
N HIS A 397 5.79 10.04 -17.92
CA HIS A 397 4.68 9.11 -18.16
C HIS A 397 3.58 9.27 -17.11
N SER A 398 2.33 9.10 -17.52
CA SER A 398 1.13 9.25 -16.69
C SER A 398 -0.05 8.47 -17.30
N SER A 399 -1.21 8.51 -16.65
CA SER A 399 -2.46 7.94 -17.17
C SER A 399 -2.86 8.49 -18.54
N ASP A 400 -2.41 9.70 -18.90
CA ASP A 400 -2.86 10.43 -20.08
C ASP A 400 -2.07 10.08 -21.33
N ASN A 401 -0.81 9.64 -21.17
CA ASN A 401 0.13 9.44 -22.27
C ASN A 401 0.82 8.07 -22.27
N ASN A 402 0.48 7.17 -21.34
CA ASN A 402 1.10 5.85 -21.26
C ASN A 402 0.07 4.74 -21.02
N ASP A 403 0.03 3.74 -21.90
CA ASP A 403 -0.95 2.65 -21.87
C ASP A 403 -0.91 1.83 -20.57
N PHE A 404 0.27 1.68 -19.94
CA PHE A 404 0.36 0.96 -18.66
C PHE A 404 -0.34 1.71 -17.53
N TYR A 405 -0.25 3.04 -17.52
CA TYR A 405 -0.89 3.89 -16.50
C TYR A 405 -2.35 4.21 -16.83
N LYS A 406 -2.80 3.95 -18.06
CA LYS A 406 -4.17 4.19 -18.49
C LYS A 406 -5.17 3.48 -17.56
N GLY A 407 -6.11 4.26 -17.03
CA GLY A 407 -7.15 3.76 -16.13
C GLY A 407 -6.68 3.47 -14.70
N LYS A 408 -5.41 3.68 -14.33
CA LYS A 408 -4.99 3.65 -12.92
C LYS A 408 -5.60 4.84 -12.17
N PRO A 409 -5.93 4.70 -10.87
CA PRO A 409 -6.70 5.69 -10.12
C PRO A 409 -5.80 6.80 -9.53
N THR A 410 -4.94 7.40 -10.36
CA THR A 410 -3.98 8.43 -9.97
C THR A 410 -3.61 9.31 -11.16
N THR A 411 -3.43 10.61 -10.90
CA THR A 411 -2.89 11.59 -11.86
C THR A 411 -1.35 11.69 -11.81
N ARG A 412 -0.68 10.84 -11.03
CA ARG A 412 0.76 10.92 -10.80
C ARG A 412 1.54 10.77 -12.10
N GLN A 413 2.50 11.67 -12.26
CA GLN A 413 3.45 11.66 -13.36
C GLN A 413 4.81 11.11 -12.89
N ILE A 414 5.44 10.28 -13.72
CA ILE A 414 6.75 9.68 -13.44
C ILE A 414 7.81 10.15 -14.45
N SER A 415 8.90 10.72 -13.94
CA SER A 415 10.00 11.30 -14.73
C SER A 415 11.12 10.32 -15.07
N SER A 416 11.05 9.10 -14.54
CA SER A 416 12.07 8.05 -14.72
C SER A 416 11.45 6.68 -14.44
N GLN A 417 12.16 5.60 -14.81
CA GLN A 417 11.70 4.23 -14.58
C GLN A 417 11.40 3.95 -13.10
N HIS A 418 12.19 4.55 -12.19
CA HIS A 418 12.02 4.36 -10.76
C HIS A 418 12.19 5.71 -10.00
N PRO A 419 11.13 6.53 -9.91
CA PRO A 419 11.19 7.88 -9.33
C PRO A 419 11.59 7.91 -7.85
N TYR A 420 11.31 6.86 -7.08
CA TYR A 420 11.76 6.78 -5.69
C TYR A 420 13.29 6.79 -5.58
N VAL A 421 14.00 5.88 -6.27
CA VAL A 421 15.47 5.83 -6.19
C VAL A 421 16.11 7.04 -6.86
N GLU A 422 15.48 7.65 -7.86
CA GLU A 422 15.91 8.93 -8.40
C GLU A 422 15.94 10.04 -7.33
N LYS A 423 14.88 10.14 -6.52
CA LYS A 423 14.66 11.26 -5.60
C LYS A 423 15.27 11.05 -4.21
N PHE A 424 15.20 9.83 -3.68
CA PHE A 424 15.58 9.53 -2.30
C PHE A 424 16.95 8.86 -2.17
N ILE A 425 17.53 8.38 -3.27
CA ILE A 425 18.89 7.81 -3.29
C ILE A 425 19.80 8.66 -4.16
N GLY A 426 19.48 8.81 -5.45
CA GLY A 426 20.23 9.66 -6.37
C GLY A 426 21.67 9.20 -6.61
N LYS A 427 22.49 10.11 -7.17
CA LYS A 427 23.93 9.85 -7.37
C LYS A 427 24.64 9.73 -6.01
N PRO A 428 25.67 8.87 -5.88
CA PRO A 428 26.32 8.10 -6.96
C PRO A 428 25.65 6.76 -7.31
N HIS A 429 24.70 6.28 -6.49
CA HIS A 429 24.08 4.95 -6.65
C HIS A 429 23.07 4.85 -7.79
N VAL A 430 22.52 5.97 -8.23
CA VAL A 430 21.48 6.03 -9.28
C VAL A 430 21.85 7.09 -10.32
N TRP A 431 21.82 6.70 -11.59
CA TRP A 431 22.07 7.58 -12.73
C TRP A 431 20.86 7.57 -13.65
N THR A 432 20.22 8.73 -13.83
CA THR A 432 19.08 8.92 -14.73
C THR A 432 19.53 9.59 -16.03
N VAL A 433 19.47 8.86 -17.14
CA VAL A 433 20.03 9.26 -18.46
C VAL A 433 18.96 9.37 -19.54
N ASP A 434 19.19 10.22 -20.52
CA ASP A 434 18.46 10.16 -21.79
C ASP A 434 19.01 9.01 -22.64
N VAL A 435 18.20 7.94 -22.77
CA VAL A 435 18.60 6.73 -23.50
C VAL A 435 18.74 6.93 -25.01
N THR A 436 18.20 8.02 -25.57
CA THR A 436 18.35 8.36 -26.99
C THR A 436 19.68 9.07 -27.26
N ASN A 437 20.27 9.69 -26.23
CA ASN A 437 21.55 10.36 -26.30
C ASN A 437 22.70 9.40 -25.96
N LYS A 438 23.31 8.80 -27.00
CA LYS A 438 24.42 7.85 -26.86
C LYS A 438 25.61 8.42 -26.07
N THR A 439 25.85 9.73 -26.16
CA THR A 439 26.94 10.38 -25.40
C THR A 439 26.61 10.42 -23.91
N ASP A 440 25.39 10.82 -23.54
CA ASP A 440 24.94 10.83 -22.13
C ASP A 440 25.07 9.43 -21.50
N VAL A 441 24.61 8.39 -22.20
CA VAL A 441 24.73 7.00 -21.75
C VAL A 441 26.20 6.60 -21.57
N ARG A 442 27.06 6.86 -22.56
CA ARG A 442 28.48 6.48 -22.50
C ARG A 442 29.22 7.21 -21.39
N GLU A 443 29.00 8.51 -21.25
CA GLU A 443 29.61 9.32 -20.19
C GLU A 443 29.13 8.87 -18.82
N ALA A 444 27.84 8.57 -18.66
CA ALA A 444 27.31 8.00 -17.42
C ALA A 444 27.99 6.66 -17.10
N VAL A 445 28.04 5.71 -18.02
CA VAL A 445 28.66 4.39 -17.80
C VAL A 445 30.15 4.50 -17.44
N ARG A 446 30.88 5.40 -18.10
CA ARG A 446 32.30 5.66 -17.78
C ARG A 446 32.50 6.35 -16.43
N ALA A 447 31.58 7.24 -16.06
CA ALA A 447 31.61 7.94 -14.78
C ALA A 447 31.18 7.05 -13.60
N ILE A 448 30.53 5.90 -13.85
CA ILE A 448 30.17 4.96 -12.79
C ILE A 448 31.44 4.38 -12.16
N LEU A 449 31.69 4.76 -10.92
CA LEU A 449 32.73 4.22 -10.07
C LEU A 449 32.20 3.05 -9.22
N ARG A 450 33.08 2.41 -8.44
CA ARG A 450 32.65 1.48 -7.40
C ARG A 450 31.89 2.29 -6.33
N THR A 451 30.69 1.85 -5.99
CA THR A 451 29.87 2.42 -4.92
C THR A 451 29.73 1.43 -3.78
N GLU A 452 29.68 1.95 -2.54
CA GLU A 452 29.36 1.11 -1.39
C GLU A 452 27.90 0.66 -1.42
N PRO A 453 27.62 -0.60 -1.02
CA PRO A 453 26.26 -1.09 -0.84
C PRO A 453 25.42 -0.16 0.04
N PHE A 454 24.18 0.11 -0.39
CA PHE A 454 23.29 1.02 0.33
C PHE A 454 21.85 0.48 0.32
N THR A 455 21.25 0.40 1.50
CA THR A 455 19.83 0.05 1.65
C THR A 455 19.16 1.12 2.49
N PRO A 456 18.15 1.83 1.96
CA PRO A 456 17.40 2.79 2.77
C PRO A 456 16.76 2.07 3.96
N ARG A 457 16.80 2.69 5.14
CA ARG A 457 16.32 2.09 6.40
C ARG A 457 14.89 1.53 6.26
N GLU A 458 14.00 2.23 5.57
CA GLU A 458 12.60 1.82 5.34
C GLU A 458 12.39 0.56 4.49
N PHE A 459 13.43 0.09 3.77
CA PHE A 459 13.46 -1.18 3.05
C PHE A 459 14.30 -2.25 3.78
N THR A 460 14.61 -2.08 5.06
CA THR A 460 15.21 -3.11 5.92
C THR A 460 14.14 -3.82 6.74
N CYS A 461 14.43 -5.01 7.28
CA CYS A 461 13.52 -5.70 8.21
C CYS A 461 13.14 -4.79 9.39
N GLU A 462 14.11 -4.11 10.00
CA GLU A 462 13.88 -3.21 11.13
C GLU A 462 12.97 -2.03 10.75
N GLY A 463 13.24 -1.38 9.62
CA GLY A 463 12.43 -0.26 9.16
C GLY A 463 11.01 -0.67 8.79
N MET A 464 10.82 -1.82 8.15
CA MET A 464 9.47 -2.32 7.86
C MET A 464 8.72 -2.71 9.14
N LEU A 465 9.37 -3.39 10.09
CA LEU A 465 8.75 -3.72 11.37
C LEU A 465 8.32 -2.46 12.13
N GLU A 466 9.19 -1.44 12.22
CA GLU A 466 8.89 -0.16 12.88
C GLU A 466 7.63 0.47 12.25
N ARG A 467 7.59 0.56 10.92
CA ARG A 467 6.48 1.13 10.17
C ARG A 467 5.16 0.39 10.37
N VAL A 468 5.16 -0.93 10.16
CA VAL A 468 3.95 -1.76 10.25
C VAL A 468 3.45 -1.80 11.69
N ARG A 469 4.35 -1.89 12.68
CA ARG A 469 3.99 -1.82 14.09
C ARG A 469 3.27 -0.51 14.42
N SER A 470 3.83 0.63 14.01
CA SER A 470 3.20 1.94 14.24
C SER A 470 1.83 2.04 13.59
N TYR A 471 1.66 1.53 12.37
CA TYR A 471 0.34 1.50 11.73
C TYR A 471 -0.66 0.66 12.52
N ILE A 472 -0.29 -0.54 12.97
CA ILE A 472 -1.18 -1.43 13.72
C ILE A 472 -1.56 -0.83 15.08
N ALA A 473 -0.62 -0.14 15.73
CA ALA A 473 -0.83 0.49 17.02
C ALA A 473 -1.70 1.77 16.92
N HIS A 474 -1.55 2.55 15.86
CA HIS A 474 -2.07 3.92 15.83
C HIS A 474 -3.03 4.26 14.67
N GLN A 475 -2.95 3.59 13.52
CA GLN A 475 -3.91 3.83 12.43
C GLN A 475 -5.25 3.16 12.72
N ASN A 476 -6.19 3.94 13.25
CA ASN A 476 -7.55 3.50 13.54
C ASN A 476 -8.57 4.26 12.69
N PHE A 477 -9.12 3.58 11.68
CA PHE A 477 -10.20 4.11 10.83
C PHE A 477 -11.59 3.73 11.32
N CYS A 478 -11.70 2.92 12.38
CA CYS A 478 -12.97 2.50 12.96
C CYS A 478 -13.46 3.48 14.05
N SER A 479 -12.58 4.39 14.52
CA SER A 479 -13.01 5.49 15.38
C SER A 479 -13.81 6.52 14.59
N LYS A 480 -14.82 7.09 15.25
CA LYS A 480 -15.65 8.18 14.72
C LYS A 480 -15.04 9.57 15.01
N SER A 481 -13.99 9.63 15.83
CA SER A 481 -13.29 10.87 16.14
C SER A 481 -12.34 11.28 15.00
N VAL A 482 -12.01 12.56 14.96
CA VAL A 482 -10.89 13.06 14.11
C VAL A 482 -9.65 12.22 14.41
N PRO A 483 -8.85 11.85 13.38
CA PRO A 483 -7.61 11.11 13.59
C PRO A 483 -6.71 11.83 14.59
N THR A 484 -6.28 11.10 15.62
CA THR A 484 -5.32 11.61 16.62
C THR A 484 -3.88 11.25 16.29
N TRP A 485 -3.68 10.45 15.23
CA TRP A 485 -2.37 10.03 14.75
C TRP A 485 -2.24 10.29 13.23
N PRO A 486 -1.15 10.93 12.79
CA PRO A 486 -0.08 11.50 13.61
C PRO A 486 -0.58 12.67 14.50
N PRO A 487 0.12 13.00 15.59
CA PRO A 487 -0.31 14.07 16.50
C PRO A 487 -0.41 15.43 15.81
N GLU A 488 -1.38 16.26 16.21
CA GLU A 488 -1.57 17.62 15.64
C GLU A 488 -0.33 18.50 15.81
N SER A 489 0.50 18.29 16.84
CA SER A 489 1.76 19.01 17.06
C SER A 489 2.75 18.89 15.88
N THR A 490 2.61 17.85 15.07
CA THR A 490 3.44 17.58 13.90
C THR A 490 3.05 18.43 12.69
N LEU A 491 1.87 19.05 12.72
CA LEU A 491 1.34 19.88 11.64
C LEU A 491 2.27 21.07 11.36
N ARG A 492 2.68 21.18 10.11
CA ARG A 492 3.40 22.31 9.54
C ARG A 492 2.59 22.84 8.38
N VAL A 493 1.75 23.84 8.65
CA VAL A 493 0.90 24.44 7.62
C VAL A 493 1.77 25.15 6.58
N ARG A 494 1.45 24.94 5.30
CA ARG A 494 2.06 25.64 4.17
C ARG A 494 0.99 26.12 3.20
N LEU A 495 1.07 27.39 2.79
CA LEU A 495 0.25 27.90 1.70
C LEU A 495 1.01 27.75 0.38
N GLY A 496 0.53 26.89 -0.50
CA GLY A 496 1.14 26.66 -1.81
C GLY A 496 1.08 27.88 -2.73
N PRO A 497 2.03 28.01 -3.68
CA PRO A 497 1.83 28.86 -4.86
C PRO A 497 0.66 28.35 -5.72
N LEU A 498 0.18 29.20 -6.63
CA LEU A 498 -0.81 28.79 -7.65
C LEU A 498 -0.27 27.65 -8.52
N GLY A 499 -1.14 26.73 -8.92
CA GLY A 499 -0.77 25.59 -9.77
C GLY A 499 0.15 24.57 -9.09
N GLN A 500 0.24 24.55 -7.76
CA GLN A 500 1.10 23.61 -7.03
C GLN A 500 0.30 22.74 -6.06
N SER A 501 0.52 21.43 -6.13
CA SER A 501 -0.12 20.45 -5.24
C SER A 501 0.51 20.45 -3.84
N CYS A 502 -0.21 19.94 -2.84
CA CYS A 502 0.36 19.82 -1.50
C CYS A 502 1.54 18.85 -1.44
N VAL A 503 1.55 17.81 -2.29
CA VAL A 503 2.74 16.95 -2.48
C VAL A 503 3.98 17.79 -2.81
N SER A 504 3.88 18.67 -3.81
CA SER A 504 5.00 19.50 -4.26
C SER A 504 5.44 20.54 -3.24
N VAL A 505 4.49 21.10 -2.50
CA VAL A 505 4.70 22.18 -1.52
C VAL A 505 5.42 21.64 -0.29
N CYS A 506 4.94 20.53 0.26
CA CYS A 506 5.58 19.89 1.41
C CYS A 506 6.98 19.40 1.04
N ARG A 507 7.14 18.75 -0.11
CA ARG A 507 8.44 18.23 -0.58
C ARG A 507 9.49 19.33 -0.73
N ARG A 508 9.14 20.48 -1.29
CA ARG A 508 10.07 21.63 -1.42
C ARG A 508 10.57 22.17 -0.08
N SER A 509 9.85 21.87 1.01
CA SER A 509 10.25 22.21 2.37
C SER A 509 10.93 21.05 3.11
N SER A 510 11.34 19.98 2.42
CA SER A 510 11.84 18.74 3.03
C SER A 510 10.84 18.11 4.01
N LEU A 511 9.56 18.19 3.70
CA LEU A 511 8.45 17.61 4.45
C LEU A 511 7.64 16.67 3.56
N VAL A 512 6.76 15.88 4.15
CA VAL A 512 5.75 15.09 3.44
C VAL A 512 4.35 15.65 3.71
N CYS A 513 3.45 15.57 2.74
CA CYS A 513 2.05 15.92 2.97
C CYS A 513 1.39 14.86 3.87
N GLU A 514 0.57 15.29 4.83
CA GLU A 514 -0.09 14.42 5.80
C GLU A 514 -1.62 14.61 5.72
N PRO A 515 -2.33 13.75 5.00
CA PRO A 515 -3.75 13.94 4.74
C PRO A 515 -4.62 13.81 6.00
N ALA A 516 -4.17 13.06 7.02
CA ALA A 516 -4.92 12.94 8.29
C ALA A 516 -5.10 14.27 9.03
N LEU A 517 -4.27 15.28 8.72
CA LEU A 517 -4.28 16.59 9.37
C LEU A 517 -5.03 17.68 8.57
N PHE A 518 -5.62 17.35 7.42
CA PHE A 518 -6.49 18.28 6.69
C PHE A 518 -7.69 18.80 7.52
N PRO A 519 -8.36 17.98 8.36
CA PRO A 519 -9.46 18.48 9.20
C PRO A 519 -9.07 19.68 10.07
N ASN A 520 -7.83 19.75 10.57
CA ASN A 520 -7.31 20.87 11.36
C ASN A 520 -7.13 22.17 10.55
N LEU A 521 -7.13 22.07 9.22
CA LEU A 521 -7.00 23.18 8.28
C LEU A 521 -8.33 23.61 7.66
N ASN A 522 -9.40 22.83 7.86
CA ASN A 522 -10.68 23.07 7.21
C ASN A 522 -11.60 24.01 8.02
N SER A 523 -11.11 25.20 8.36
CA SER A 523 -11.88 26.20 9.11
C SER A 523 -11.47 27.64 8.76
N PRO A 524 -12.36 28.64 8.97
CA PRO A 524 -12.01 30.05 8.78
C PRO A 524 -10.79 30.47 9.63
N ALA A 525 -10.69 29.93 10.86
CA ALA A 525 -9.59 30.21 11.78
C ALA A 525 -8.23 29.76 11.22
N ALA A 526 -8.18 28.69 10.42
CA ALA A 526 -6.94 28.23 9.81
C ALA A 526 -6.34 29.25 8.84
N PHE A 527 -7.18 29.93 8.05
CA PHE A 527 -6.76 31.03 7.17
C PHE A 527 -6.33 32.27 7.95
N ALA A 528 -7.11 32.65 8.98
CA ALA A 528 -6.81 33.80 9.83
C ALA A 528 -5.44 33.68 10.53
N ARG A 529 -5.07 32.48 11.00
CA ARG A 529 -3.75 32.20 11.60
C ARG A 529 -2.57 32.45 10.65
N LEU A 530 -2.80 32.40 9.35
CA LEU A 530 -1.80 32.70 8.32
C LEU A 530 -1.87 34.16 7.83
N GLY A 531 -2.68 35.01 8.45
CA GLY A 531 -2.90 36.39 8.00
C GLY A 531 -3.66 36.49 6.68
N ILE A 532 -4.38 35.43 6.28
CA ILE A 532 -5.18 35.41 5.04
C ILE A 532 -6.59 35.89 5.37
N GLY A 533 -6.93 37.09 4.91
CA GLY A 533 -8.29 37.62 5.02
C GLY A 533 -9.15 37.18 3.84
N CYS A 534 -10.16 36.36 4.10
CA CYS A 534 -11.14 35.90 3.12
C CYS A 534 -12.27 36.94 2.96
N SER A 535 -12.54 37.37 1.73
CA SER A 535 -13.70 38.23 1.42
C SER A 535 -14.99 37.43 1.30
N SER A 536 -14.90 36.19 0.83
CA SER A 536 -15.98 35.21 0.79
C SER A 536 -15.44 33.84 1.22
N MET A 537 -16.35 33.01 1.74
CA MET A 537 -16.08 31.64 2.15
C MET A 537 -17.06 30.72 1.43
N GLU A 538 -16.55 29.66 0.82
CA GLU A 538 -17.35 28.63 0.17
C GLU A 538 -17.07 27.28 0.79
N GLN A 539 -18.09 26.44 0.86
CA GLN A 539 -17.97 25.08 1.33
C GLN A 539 -18.52 24.15 0.26
N GLU A 540 -17.64 23.39 -0.39
CA GLU A 540 -18.00 22.57 -1.56
C GLU A 540 -17.31 21.21 -1.55
N VAL A 541 -17.84 20.30 -2.36
CA VAL A 541 -17.25 18.99 -2.65
C VAL A 541 -16.15 19.18 -3.71
N ASN A 542 -14.92 19.46 -3.28
CA ASN A 542 -13.79 19.73 -4.19
C ASN A 542 -12.47 19.21 -3.61
N HIS A 543 -11.82 18.24 -4.27
CA HIS A 543 -10.58 17.63 -3.77
C HIS A 543 -9.38 18.60 -3.63
N LEU A 544 -9.47 19.80 -4.22
CA LEU A 544 -8.45 20.83 -4.10
C LEU A 544 -8.56 21.65 -2.81
N PHE A 545 -9.67 21.55 -2.07
CA PHE A 545 -9.90 22.28 -0.83
C PHE A 545 -9.25 21.58 0.39
N PRO A 546 -8.84 22.32 1.44
CA PRO A 546 -9.00 23.77 1.62
C PRO A 546 -8.03 24.59 0.76
N SER A 547 -8.51 25.70 0.21
CA SER A 547 -7.72 26.54 -0.68
C SER A 547 -8.08 28.02 -0.57
N TYR A 548 -7.20 28.87 -1.09
CA TYR A 548 -7.38 30.31 -1.21
C TYR A 548 -7.19 30.74 -2.66
N SER A 549 -8.20 31.40 -3.22
CA SER A 549 -8.09 32.11 -4.49
C SER A 549 -7.71 33.57 -4.23
N PRO A 550 -6.57 34.06 -4.76
CA PRO A 550 -6.25 35.48 -4.70
C PRO A 550 -7.24 36.33 -5.51
N TRP A 551 -7.91 35.73 -6.50
CA TRP A 551 -8.97 36.38 -7.27
C TRP A 551 -10.24 36.42 -6.42
N GLY A 552 -10.68 37.62 -6.04
CA GLY A 552 -11.83 37.82 -5.16
C GLY A 552 -11.57 37.48 -3.69
N ARG A 553 -10.33 37.10 -3.31
CA ARG A 553 -9.94 36.74 -1.94
C ARG A 553 -10.86 35.66 -1.33
N GLN A 554 -11.21 34.66 -2.13
CA GLN A 554 -12.17 33.61 -1.78
C GLN A 554 -11.44 32.44 -1.13
N CYS A 555 -12.02 31.91 -0.05
CA CYS A 555 -11.48 30.78 0.68
C CYS A 555 -12.45 29.59 0.58
N GLY A 556 -11.93 28.44 0.15
CA GLY A 556 -12.70 27.21 0.00
C GLY A 556 -12.47 26.26 1.17
N LEU A 557 -13.55 25.70 1.70
CA LEU A 557 -13.59 24.63 2.69
C LEU A 557 -14.15 23.35 2.08
N GLN A 558 -13.54 22.21 2.40
CA GLN A 558 -14.01 20.91 1.97
C GLN A 558 -15.32 20.53 2.69
N GLN A 559 -16.30 20.04 1.92
CA GLN A 559 -17.54 19.47 2.45
C GLN A 559 -17.48 17.95 2.66
N GLU A 560 -16.78 17.23 1.79
CA GLU A 560 -16.67 15.76 1.80
C GLU A 560 -15.29 15.32 2.32
N PRO A 561 -15.17 14.81 3.57
CA PRO A 561 -13.88 14.45 4.16
C PRO A 561 -13.06 13.44 3.36
N LEU A 562 -13.70 12.53 2.62
CA LEU A 562 -12.99 11.55 1.77
C LEU A 562 -12.27 12.17 0.57
N LEU A 563 -12.52 13.45 0.27
CA LEU A 563 -11.87 14.18 -0.82
C LEU A 563 -10.71 15.07 -0.37
N PHE A 564 -10.37 15.10 0.93
CA PHE A 564 -9.11 15.71 1.33
C PHE A 564 -7.94 15.03 0.60
N SER A 565 -7.14 15.83 -0.13
CA SER A 565 -6.16 15.30 -1.08
C SER A 565 -4.84 16.06 -1.05
N CYS A 566 -3.73 15.37 -0.88
CA CYS A 566 -2.40 15.89 -1.11
C CYS A 566 -2.14 16.13 -2.60
N ALA A 567 -2.62 15.21 -3.45
CA ALA A 567 -2.60 15.34 -4.91
C ALA A 567 -3.56 16.43 -5.42
N GLY A 568 -3.40 16.80 -6.69
CA GLY A 568 -4.21 17.83 -7.35
C GLY A 568 -3.65 19.25 -7.19
N SER A 569 -3.73 20.01 -8.28
CA SER A 569 -3.34 21.41 -8.39
C SER A 569 -4.22 22.11 -9.40
N ASP A 570 -4.43 23.41 -9.21
CA ASP A 570 -5.17 24.24 -10.15
C ASP A 570 -4.55 25.64 -10.20
N HIS A 571 -4.62 26.27 -11.37
CA HIS A 571 -4.03 27.60 -11.57
C HIS A 571 -4.78 28.69 -10.81
N SER A 572 -6.03 28.45 -10.40
CA SER A 572 -6.91 29.38 -9.70
C SER A 572 -6.77 29.33 -8.17
N TYR A 573 -6.14 28.28 -7.62
CA TYR A 573 -6.15 28.01 -6.19
C TYR A 573 -4.74 27.87 -5.60
N ARG A 574 -4.51 28.57 -4.49
CA ARG A 574 -3.40 28.32 -3.56
C ARG A 574 -3.87 27.34 -2.50
N ARG A 575 -3.29 26.15 -2.46
CA ARG A 575 -3.74 25.09 -1.54
C ARG A 575 -3.17 25.28 -0.14
N LEU A 576 -4.01 25.08 0.87
CA LEU A 576 -3.60 25.08 2.27
C LEU A 576 -3.20 23.66 2.67
N CYS A 577 -1.90 23.43 2.80
CA CYS A 577 -1.32 22.10 2.83
C CYS A 577 -0.88 21.67 4.24
N PRO A 578 -1.33 20.51 4.73
CA PRO A 578 -0.83 19.90 5.95
C PRO A 578 0.46 19.16 5.63
N CYS A 579 1.60 19.69 6.07
CA CYS A 579 2.87 19.00 5.96
C CYS A 579 3.31 18.47 7.33
N ARG A 580 4.14 17.43 7.35
CA ARG A 580 4.83 16.94 8.55
C ARG A 580 6.29 16.60 8.27
N ALA A 581 7.10 16.64 9.32
CA ALA A 581 8.44 16.07 9.27
C ALA A 581 8.36 14.54 9.23
N HIS A 582 9.44 13.91 8.80
CA HIS A 582 9.59 12.47 8.82
C HIS A 582 10.94 12.05 9.41
N LEU A 583 11.02 10.82 9.89
CA LEU A 583 12.28 10.25 10.36
C LEU A 583 13.25 10.06 9.19
N PRO A 584 14.58 10.23 9.43
CA PRO A 584 15.59 9.93 8.41
C PRO A 584 15.49 8.48 7.95
N GLY A 585 15.34 8.28 6.63
CA GLY A 585 15.20 6.95 6.02
C GLY A 585 13.91 6.21 6.37
N GLN A 586 12.90 6.88 6.95
CA GLN A 586 11.57 6.33 7.24
C GLN A 586 10.51 7.42 7.02
N VAL A 587 10.06 7.58 5.78
CA VAL A 587 9.14 8.68 5.40
C VAL A 587 7.74 8.50 5.99
N ALA A 588 7.33 7.25 6.23
CA ALA A 588 6.04 6.89 6.79
C ALA A 588 5.78 7.44 8.20
N LEU A 589 6.83 7.71 8.97
CA LEU A 589 6.71 8.06 10.38
C LEU A 589 7.31 9.43 10.66
N CYS A 590 6.62 10.20 11.51
CA CYS A 590 7.13 11.44 12.07
C CYS A 590 7.96 11.18 13.34
N PRO A 591 8.76 12.16 13.82
CA PRO A 591 9.49 12.03 15.09
C PRO A 591 8.59 11.68 16.28
N ASP A 592 7.37 12.23 16.32
CA ASP A 592 6.40 12.03 17.42
C ASP A 592 5.40 10.88 17.14
N CYS A 593 5.71 9.99 16.18
CA CYS A 593 4.80 8.93 15.73
C CYS A 593 5.12 7.54 16.32
N LEU A 594 6.19 7.43 17.11
CA LEU A 594 6.71 6.18 17.69
C LEU A 594 6.23 5.92 19.12
#